data_AF-A0A1H9LM97-F1
#
_entry.id   AF-A0A1H9LM97-F1
#
_cell.length_a   1.000
_cell.length_b   1.000
_cell.length_c   1.000
_cell.angle_alpha   90.00
_cell.angle_beta   90.00
_cell.angle_gamma   90.00
#
_symmetry.space_group_name_H-M   'P 1'
#
loop_
_entity.id
_entity.type
_entity.pdbx_description
1 polymer ?
#
loop_
_entity_poly.entity_id
_entity_poly.type
_entity_poly.pdbx_seq_one_letter_code
_entity_poly.pdbx_strand_id
1 'polypeptide(L)'
;MSKDTNKQTAATLFASTTHDVLWANPKGEFFTSENIGTLSLKAGQKLTKFERTEEVTEDDKAVKPMTATDAIAFILKAESLEELKPFETDERKTVKIAYDGRTAELVAKIEVSTSQEVKTAEGTQEGTNGNEDTEDKK
;
A
#
# COMPACT_ATOMS: atom_id res chain seq x y z
N MET A 1 -5.04 -0.23 -39.35
CA MET A 1 -5.72 -0.13 -38.04
C MET A 1 -6.08 1.31 -37.74
N SER A 2 -7.10 1.53 -36.92
CA SER A 2 -7.42 2.86 -36.38
C SER A 2 -6.44 3.22 -35.24
N LYS A 3 -6.23 4.51 -35.00
CA LYS A 3 -5.34 4.97 -33.91
C LYS A 3 -5.81 4.48 -32.54
N ASP A 4 -7.12 4.41 -32.32
CA ASP A 4 -7.73 3.92 -31.07
C ASP A 4 -7.41 2.44 -30.81
N THR A 5 -7.47 1.61 -31.86
CA THR A 5 -7.07 0.19 -31.78
C THR A 5 -5.60 0.05 -31.40
N ASN A 6 -4.71 0.84 -32.01
CA ASN A 6 -3.29 0.81 -31.68
C ASN A 6 -3.02 1.26 -30.22
N LYS A 7 -3.76 2.25 -29.71
CA LYS A 7 -3.61 2.70 -28.32
C LYS A 7 -3.97 1.58 -27.33
N GLN A 8 -5.07 0.87 -27.56
CA GLN A 8 -5.48 -0.26 -26.72
C GLN A 8 -4.46 -1.41 -26.78
N THR A 9 -3.99 -1.77 -27.98
CA THR A 9 -2.97 -2.81 -28.14
C THR A 9 -1.64 -2.42 -27.48
N ALA A 10 -1.23 -1.15 -27.57
CA ALA A 10 -0.04 -0.66 -26.88
C ALA A 10 -0.14 -0.84 -25.36
N ALA A 11 -1.28 -0.49 -24.76
CA ALA A 11 -1.53 -0.66 -23.33
C ALA A 11 -1.39 -2.13 -22.89
N THR A 12 -1.96 -3.07 -23.65
CA THR A 12 -1.80 -4.51 -23.38
C THR A 12 -0.35 -4.96 -23.51
N LEU A 13 0.38 -4.50 -24.53
CA LEU A 13 1.79 -4.84 -24.73
C LEU A 13 2.69 -4.28 -23.62
N PHE A 14 2.37 -3.10 -23.08
CA PHE A 14 3.09 -2.54 -21.94
C PHE A 14 3.00 -3.40 -20.68
N ALA A 15 1.95 -4.20 -20.50
CA ALA A 15 1.81 -5.12 -19.37
C ALA A 15 2.72 -6.36 -19.47
N SER A 16 3.14 -6.73 -20.68
CA SER A 16 3.98 -7.91 -20.94
C SER A 16 5.43 -7.59 -21.26
N THR A 17 5.80 -6.30 -21.30
CA THR A 17 7.16 -5.84 -21.63
C THR A 17 7.74 -4.95 -20.53
N THR A 18 9.06 -4.87 -20.44
CA THR A 18 9.76 -3.95 -19.53
C THR A 18 10.01 -2.58 -20.18
N HIS A 19 9.79 -2.44 -21.48
CA HIS A 19 10.04 -1.20 -22.21
C HIS A 19 8.99 -0.12 -21.91
N ASP A 20 9.45 1.12 -21.76
CA ASP A 20 8.57 2.28 -21.51
C ASP A 20 8.07 2.93 -22.78
N VAL A 21 8.59 2.52 -23.95
CA VAL A 21 8.21 3.08 -25.25
C VAL A 21 7.95 1.95 -26.23
N LEU A 22 6.83 2.06 -26.94
CA LEU A 22 6.48 1.23 -28.08
C LEU A 22 6.23 2.11 -29.29
N TRP A 23 6.58 1.59 -30.46
CA TRP A 23 6.38 2.26 -31.74
C TRP A 23 5.48 1.41 -32.61
N ALA A 24 4.38 1.98 -33.11
CA ALA A 24 3.53 1.27 -34.06
C ALA A 24 3.66 1.81 -35.47
N ASN A 25 3.69 0.93 -36.45
CA ASN A 25 3.55 1.31 -37.85
C ASN A 25 2.07 1.38 -38.28
N PRO A 26 1.75 1.95 -39.46
CA PRO A 26 0.36 2.02 -39.95
C PRO A 26 -0.31 0.65 -40.20
N LYS A 27 0.47 -0.43 -40.29
CA LYS A 27 -0.04 -1.80 -40.43
C LYS A 27 -0.52 -2.39 -39.10
N GLY A 28 -0.14 -1.79 -37.97
CA GLY A 28 -0.47 -2.25 -36.63
C GLY A 28 0.58 -3.17 -36.01
N GLU A 29 1.79 -3.23 -36.56
CA GLU A 29 2.93 -3.92 -35.95
C GLU A 29 3.60 -3.01 -34.91
N PHE A 30 4.03 -3.59 -33.79
CA PHE A 30 4.66 -2.88 -32.69
C PHE A 30 6.13 -3.24 -32.53
N PHE A 31 6.93 -2.25 -32.16
CA PHE A 31 8.38 -2.36 -32.02
C PHE A 31 8.83 -1.69 -30.71
N THR A 32 9.81 -2.28 -30.04
CA THR A 32 10.43 -1.72 -28.84
C THR A 32 11.56 -0.74 -29.16
N SER A 33 11.89 -0.56 -30.44
CA SER A 33 12.94 0.33 -30.94
C SER A 33 12.45 1.10 -32.16
N GLU A 34 12.64 2.42 -32.15
CA GLU A 34 12.31 3.31 -33.28
C GLU A 34 13.09 2.92 -34.54
N ASN A 35 14.37 2.58 -34.39
CA ASN A 35 15.23 2.20 -35.52
C ASN A 35 14.68 0.97 -36.24
N ILE A 36 14.25 -0.05 -35.48
CA ILE A 36 13.66 -1.27 -36.07
C ILE A 36 12.30 -0.96 -36.69
N GLY A 37 11.45 -0.18 -36.00
CA GLY A 37 10.15 0.21 -36.54
C GLY A 37 10.26 0.99 -37.84
N THR A 38 11.29 1.83 -38.00
CA THR A 38 11.50 2.65 -39.19
C THR A 38 11.77 1.80 -40.42
N LEU A 39 12.44 0.65 -40.26
CA LEU A 39 12.67 -0.31 -41.34
C LEU A 39 11.38 -0.94 -41.89
N SER A 40 10.27 -0.87 -41.12
CA SER A 40 8.96 -1.40 -41.55
C SER A 40 8.14 -0.39 -42.37
N LEU A 41 8.58 0.88 -42.45
CA LEU A 41 7.84 1.95 -43.10
C LEU A 41 8.02 1.96 -44.62
N LYS A 42 6.96 2.33 -45.34
CA LYS A 42 7.04 2.76 -46.74
C LYS A 42 7.25 4.27 -46.84
N ALA A 43 7.63 4.75 -48.02
CA ALA A 43 7.80 6.18 -48.28
C ALA A 43 6.55 6.99 -47.86
N GLY A 44 6.77 8.04 -47.07
CA GLY A 44 5.71 8.92 -46.55
C GLY A 44 4.98 8.41 -45.30
N GLN A 45 5.28 7.20 -44.81
CA GLN A 45 4.72 6.69 -43.57
C GLN A 45 5.55 7.15 -42.36
N LYS A 46 4.91 7.20 -41.20
CA LYS A 46 5.53 7.55 -39.91
C LYS A 46 5.13 6.52 -38.86
N LEU A 47 6.03 6.30 -37.90
CA LEU A 47 5.69 5.58 -36.69
C LEU A 47 4.80 6.44 -35.79
N THR A 48 3.95 5.78 -35.01
CA THR A 48 3.25 6.39 -33.89
C THR A 48 3.96 5.94 -32.61
N LYS A 49 4.46 6.90 -31.83
CA LYS A 49 5.06 6.65 -30.52
C LYS A 49 3.95 6.46 -29.49
N PHE A 50 4.06 5.40 -28.72
CA PHE A 50 3.29 5.17 -27.51
C PHE A 50 4.29 5.17 -26.37
N GLU A 51 4.07 6.03 -25.39
CA GLU A 51 4.79 5.99 -24.14
C GLU A 51 3.92 5.29 -23.12
N ARG A 52 4.56 4.56 -22.21
CA ARG A 52 3.92 4.06 -21.01
C ARG A 52 3.48 5.27 -20.22
N THR A 53 2.23 5.68 -20.38
CA THR A 53 1.61 6.68 -19.52
C THR A 53 1.58 6.08 -18.12
N GLU A 54 2.26 6.73 -17.17
CA GLU A 54 2.16 6.44 -15.73
C GLU A 54 0.78 6.75 -15.14
N GLU A 55 -0.25 6.97 -15.96
CA GLU A 55 -1.63 6.83 -15.51
C GLU A 55 -1.97 5.34 -15.41
N VAL A 56 -1.39 4.73 -14.37
CA VAL A 56 -2.05 3.68 -13.64
C VAL A 56 -3.33 4.31 -13.07
N THR A 57 -4.39 4.38 -13.87
CA THR A 57 -5.72 4.35 -13.29
C THR A 57 -5.75 3.07 -12.47
N GLU A 58 -5.96 3.22 -11.16
CA GLU A 58 -5.88 2.18 -10.14
C GLU A 58 -6.75 0.93 -10.43
N ASP A 59 -7.56 0.97 -11.49
CA ASP A 59 -8.55 -0.03 -11.88
C ASP A 59 -8.06 -1.12 -12.86
N ASP A 60 -6.89 -0.98 -13.50
CA ASP A 60 -6.35 -2.02 -14.41
C ASP A 60 -4.98 -2.54 -13.95
N LYS A 61 -4.81 -2.69 -12.63
CA LYS A 61 -4.00 -3.81 -12.15
C LYS A 61 -4.69 -5.07 -12.65
N ALA A 62 -4.19 -5.64 -13.74
CA ALA A 62 -4.05 -7.08 -13.79
C ALA A 62 -3.50 -7.48 -12.41
N VAL A 63 -4.36 -8.05 -11.57
CA VAL A 63 -4.09 -8.36 -10.17
C VAL A 63 -2.95 -9.36 -10.18
N LYS A 64 -1.71 -8.87 -10.21
CA LYS A 64 -0.58 -9.66 -9.76
C LYS A 64 -0.97 -10.02 -8.34
N PRO A 65 -1.13 -11.31 -8.02
CA PRO A 65 -1.38 -11.71 -6.64
C PRO A 65 -0.26 -11.07 -5.82
N MET A 66 -0.66 -10.20 -4.89
CA MET A 66 0.22 -9.48 -4.00
C MET A 66 1.27 -10.44 -3.48
N THR A 67 2.56 -10.18 -3.67
CA THR A 67 3.59 -11.15 -3.29
C THR A 67 3.64 -11.32 -1.77
N ALA A 68 4.22 -12.41 -1.27
CA ALA A 68 4.37 -12.60 0.17
C ALA A 68 5.20 -11.46 0.80
N THR A 69 6.23 -10.98 0.09
CA THR A 69 7.06 -9.85 0.52
C THR A 69 6.26 -8.56 0.60
N ASP A 70 5.44 -8.28 -0.42
CA ASP A 70 4.57 -7.09 -0.40
C ASP A 70 3.59 -7.18 0.77
N ALA A 71 2.95 -8.34 0.97
CA ALA A 71 2.02 -8.54 2.08
C ALA A 71 2.66 -8.34 3.45
N ILE A 72 3.86 -8.86 3.66
CA ILE A 72 4.62 -8.61 4.89
C ILE A 72 4.93 -7.12 5.04
N ALA A 73 5.32 -6.42 3.97
CA ALA A 73 5.61 -4.99 4.04
C ALA A 73 4.37 -4.14 4.40
N PHE A 74 3.19 -4.52 3.92
CA PHE A 74 1.93 -3.88 4.31
C PHE A 74 1.59 -4.16 5.77
N ILE A 75 1.68 -5.42 6.19
CA ILE A 75 1.41 -5.82 7.59
C ILE A 75 2.34 -5.06 8.55
N LEU A 76 3.65 -5.01 8.28
CA LEU A 76 4.61 -4.34 9.16
C LEU A 76 4.38 -2.83 9.27
N LYS A 77 3.76 -2.21 8.26
CA LYS A 77 3.43 -0.78 8.26
C LYS A 77 2.06 -0.49 8.89
N ALA A 78 1.20 -1.48 9.06
CA ALA A 78 -0.13 -1.29 9.61
C ALA A 78 -0.06 -0.64 10.99
N GLU A 79 -0.83 0.42 11.20
CA GLU A 79 -0.89 1.17 12.44
C GLU A 79 -2.12 0.81 13.27
N SER A 80 -3.06 0.04 12.68
CA SER A 80 -4.30 -0.39 13.33
C SER A 80 -4.66 -1.84 12.99
N LEU A 81 -5.50 -2.44 13.84
CA LEU A 81 -6.02 -3.80 13.61
C LEU A 81 -6.94 -3.88 12.38
N GLU A 82 -7.56 -2.76 11.98
CA GLU A 82 -8.45 -2.72 10.81
C GLU A 82 -7.70 -2.90 9.50
N GLU A 83 -6.49 -2.34 9.41
CA GLU A 83 -5.59 -2.48 8.24
C GLU A 83 -5.05 -3.90 8.08
N LEU A 84 -5.10 -4.71 9.14
CA LEU A 84 -4.65 -6.11 9.11
C LEU A 84 -5.72 -7.08 8.61
N LYS A 85 -7.01 -6.75 8.69
CA LYS A 85 -8.14 -7.63 8.30
C LYS A 85 -7.99 -8.31 6.93
N PRO A 86 -7.47 -7.65 5.87
CA PRO A 86 -7.31 -8.29 4.56
C PRO A 86 -6.36 -9.50 4.55
N PHE A 87 -5.50 -9.64 5.57
CA PHE A 87 -4.48 -10.69 5.67
C PHE A 87 -4.85 -11.83 6.62
N GLU A 88 -6.00 -11.76 7.29
CA GLU A 88 -6.44 -12.77 8.28
C GLU A 88 -6.58 -14.17 7.66
N THR A 89 -7.06 -14.24 6.43
CA THR A 89 -7.26 -15.50 5.70
C THR A 89 -6.09 -15.85 4.79
N ASP A 90 -4.93 -15.19 4.95
CA ASP A 90 -3.76 -15.47 4.12
C ASP A 90 -3.06 -16.78 4.55
N GLU A 91 -3.05 -17.78 3.67
CA GLU A 91 -2.50 -19.11 3.96
C GLU A 91 -0.97 -19.18 3.90
N ARG A 92 -0.28 -18.11 3.48
CA ARG A 92 1.17 -18.11 3.31
C ARG A 92 1.84 -18.00 4.68
N LYS A 93 2.60 -19.05 5.05
CA LYS A 93 3.26 -19.19 6.36
C LYS A 93 3.99 -17.91 6.83
N THR A 94 4.75 -17.26 5.97
CA THR A 94 5.51 -16.04 6.33
C THR A 94 4.62 -14.82 6.54
N VAL A 95 3.52 -14.70 5.78
CA VAL A 95 2.54 -13.62 5.92
C VAL A 95 1.76 -13.81 7.23
N LYS A 96 1.35 -15.03 7.54
CA LYS A 96 0.69 -15.37 8.81
C LYS A 96 1.55 -15.05 10.03
N ILE A 97 2.84 -15.41 10.01
CA ILE A 97 3.78 -15.06 11.10
C ILE A 97 3.87 -13.54 11.29
N ALA A 98 3.95 -12.78 10.19
CA ALA A 98 3.97 -11.32 10.26
C ALA A 98 2.65 -10.75 10.80
N TYR A 99 1.51 -11.28 10.35
CA TYR A 99 0.17 -10.88 10.80
C TYR A 99 0.00 -11.13 12.30
N ASP A 100 0.31 -12.33 12.78
CA ASP A 100 0.19 -12.70 14.19
C ASP A 100 1.09 -11.80 15.06
N GLY A 101 2.34 -11.57 14.61
CA GLY A 101 3.29 -10.70 15.31
C GLY A 101 2.82 -9.26 15.41
N ARG A 102 2.38 -8.67 14.28
CA ARG A 102 1.91 -7.28 14.27
C ARG A 102 0.60 -7.10 15.04
N THR A 103 -0.30 -8.07 14.97
CA THR A 103 -1.55 -8.07 15.75
C THR A 103 -1.24 -8.01 17.24
N ALA A 104 -0.31 -8.84 17.73
CA ALA A 104 0.10 -8.83 19.13
C ALA A 104 0.74 -7.49 19.54
N GLU A 105 1.59 -6.90 18.71
CA GLU A 105 2.19 -5.58 18.95
C GLU A 105 1.14 -4.48 19.08
N LEU A 106 0.16 -4.45 18.16
CA LEU A 106 -0.89 -3.43 18.16
C LEU A 106 -1.85 -3.59 19.35
N VAL A 107 -2.21 -4.82 19.71
CA VAL A 107 -3.01 -5.10 20.91
C VAL A 107 -2.26 -4.67 22.17
N ALA A 108 -0.99 -5.03 22.31
CA ALA A 108 -0.18 -4.63 23.45
C ALA A 108 -0.03 -3.10 23.53
N LYS A 109 0.13 -2.41 22.39
CA LYS A 109 0.19 -0.95 22.33
C LYS A 109 -1.13 -0.31 22.77
N ILE A 110 -2.27 -0.88 22.38
CA ILE A 110 -3.58 -0.45 22.84
C ILE A 110 -3.67 -0.64 24.36
N GLU A 111 -3.40 -1.83 24.89
CA GLU A 111 -3.47 -2.13 26.33
C GLU A 111 -2.56 -1.23 27.19
N VAL A 112 -1.35 -0.95 26.71
CA VAL A 112 -0.41 -0.02 27.36
C VAL A 112 -0.95 1.41 27.34
N SER A 113 -1.57 1.84 26.24
CA SER A 113 -2.17 3.18 26.12
C SER A 113 -3.36 3.32 27.07
N THR A 114 -4.25 2.32 27.14
CA THR A 114 -5.38 2.32 28.09
C THR A 114 -4.90 2.27 29.54
N SER A 115 -3.80 1.57 29.83
CA SER A 115 -3.23 1.50 31.19
C SER A 115 -2.50 2.78 31.61
N GLN A 116 -1.98 3.58 30.65
CA GLN A 116 -1.41 4.90 30.94
C GLN A 116 -2.49 5.96 31.18
N GLU A 117 -3.65 5.87 30.53
CA GLU A 117 -4.78 6.77 30.80
C GLU A 117 -5.39 6.60 32.20
N VAL A 118 -5.25 5.41 32.81
CA VAL A 118 -5.73 5.17 34.19
C VAL A 118 -4.71 5.62 35.25
N LYS A 119 -3.46 5.95 34.89
CA LYS A 119 -2.43 6.45 35.82
C LYS A 119 -2.27 7.98 35.80
N THR A 120 -3.34 8.72 35.49
CA THR A 120 -3.42 10.17 35.77
C THR A 120 -4.77 10.52 36.38
N ALA A 121 -5.19 9.77 37.39
CA ALA A 121 -6.24 10.18 38.32
C ALA A 121 -6.00 9.59 39.71
N GLU A 122 -4.79 9.77 40.27
CA GLU A 122 -4.65 9.70 41.73
C GLU A 122 -3.59 10.69 42.19
N GLY A 123 -4.05 11.73 42.88
CA GLY A 123 -3.21 12.80 43.37
C GLY A 123 -3.99 13.98 43.93
N THR A 124 -4.83 13.76 44.94
CA THR A 124 -5.02 14.77 46.02
C THR A 124 -5.38 14.07 47.34
N GLN A 125 -4.32 13.83 48.10
CA GLN A 125 -4.18 13.96 49.57
C GLN A 125 -5.10 13.13 50.49
N GLU A 126 -4.53 12.02 50.96
CA GLU A 126 -4.70 11.61 52.36
C GLU A 126 -3.75 12.47 53.21
N GLY A 127 -4.32 13.27 54.12
CA GLY A 127 -3.59 14.25 54.92
C GLY A 127 -4.33 14.66 56.19
N THR A 128 -4.05 13.92 57.26
CA THR A 128 -3.97 14.35 58.67
C THR A 128 -5.23 14.78 59.43
N ASN A 129 -5.70 13.86 60.27
CA ASN A 129 -5.90 14.01 61.73
C ASN A 129 -6.34 15.40 62.26
N GLY A 130 -7.67 15.62 62.33
CA GLY A 130 -8.27 16.70 63.10
C GLY A 130 -8.64 16.23 64.50
N ASN A 131 -7.67 16.21 65.42
CA ASN A 131 -7.95 16.26 66.86
C ASN A 131 -8.02 17.74 67.26
N GLU A 132 -9.22 18.33 67.20
CA GLU A 132 -9.50 19.57 67.93
C GLU A 132 -9.86 19.19 69.37
N ASP A 133 -8.81 19.00 70.17
CA ASP A 133 -8.88 19.05 71.62
C ASP A 133 -9.29 20.48 72.01
N THR A 134 -10.49 20.63 72.56
CA THR A 134 -10.92 21.88 73.20
C THR A 134 -10.64 21.74 74.69
N GLU A 135 -9.41 22.01 75.11
CA GLU A 135 -9.11 22.31 76.51
C GLU A 135 -9.54 23.76 76.81
N ASP A 136 -10.50 23.95 77.72
CA ASP A 136 -10.35 24.77 78.94
C ASP A 136 -11.65 24.66 79.77
N LYS A 137 -11.65 23.96 80.92
CA LYS A 137 -11.37 24.49 82.27
C LYS A 137 -12.20 25.73 82.61
N LYS A 138 -13.20 25.60 83.49
CA LYS A 138 -13.12 25.92 84.93
C LYS A 138 -14.48 25.77 85.61
#